data_AF-A0A7V8FU57-F1
#
_entry.id   AF-A0A7V8FU57-F1
#
_cell.length_a   1.000
_cell.length_b   1.000
_cell.length_c   1.000
_cell.angle_alpha   90.00
_cell.angle_beta   90.00
_cell.angle_gamma   90.00
#
_symmetry.space_group_name_H-M   'P 1'
#
loop_
_entity.id
_entity.type
_entity.pdbx_description
1 polymer ?
#
loop_
_entity_poly.entity_id
_entity_poly.type
_entity_poly.pdbx_seq_one_letter_code
_entity_poly.pdbx_strand_id
1 'polypeptide(L)'
;MMRQVLRYGLYLLVSYAAVWGSERLGSDFLRDFLTRNLITLLVALIAINTATRTALLSKLKEFGQQRAVGFSHTSRQLRIALYEQFGLMAVAIVACILATSAAVAPYPLVLTGALVALGATFIGSLQIIFDTGQAVLILLEKEHEQEHEQEQERE
;
A
#
# COMPACT_ATOMS: atom_id res chain seq x y z
N MET A 1 -12.42 -8.41 7.73
CA MET A 1 -11.81 -7.88 8.95
C MET A 1 -10.67 -8.76 9.49
N MET A 2 -10.90 -10.04 9.86
CA MET A 2 -9.85 -10.90 10.45
C MET A 2 -8.61 -11.11 9.54
N ARG A 3 -8.82 -11.25 8.22
CA ARG A 3 -7.72 -11.32 7.24
C ARG A 3 -6.89 -10.04 7.12
N GLN A 4 -7.51 -8.87 7.31
CA GLN A 4 -6.79 -7.58 7.25
C GLN A 4 -5.95 -7.38 8.51
N VAL A 5 -6.48 -7.68 9.69
CA VAL A 5 -5.74 -7.61 10.95
C VAL A 5 -4.52 -8.53 10.93
N LEU A 6 -4.66 -9.75 10.40
CA LEU A 6 -3.54 -10.67 10.24
C LEU A 6 -2.43 -10.10 9.33
N ARG A 7 -2.81 -9.44 8.23
CA ARG A 7 -1.85 -8.80 7.32
C ARG A 7 -1.10 -7.65 8.00
N TYR A 8 -1.80 -6.76 8.71
CA TYR A 8 -1.14 -5.67 9.45
C TYR A 8 -0.23 -6.21 10.57
N GLY A 9 -0.65 -7.27 11.25
CA GLY A 9 0.19 -7.99 12.22
C GLY A 9 1.45 -8.56 11.58
N LEU A 10 1.35 -9.13 10.38
CA LEU A 10 2.51 -9.62 9.63
C LEU A 10 3.47 -8.49 9.27
N TYR A 11 2.97 -7.33 8.83
CA TYR A 11 3.84 -6.19 8.51
C TYR A 11 4.59 -5.67 9.73
N LEU A 12 3.91 -5.62 10.88
CA LEU A 12 4.54 -5.29 12.16
C LEU A 12 5.63 -6.30 12.53
N LEU A 13 5.36 -7.59 12.37
CA LEU A 13 6.33 -8.65 12.67
C LEU A 13 7.56 -8.59 11.76
N VAL A 14 7.37 -8.42 10.45
CA VAL A 14 8.46 -8.30 9.49
C VAL A 14 9.27 -7.02 9.77
N SER A 15 8.59 -5.90 10.04
CA SER A 15 9.26 -4.65 10.41
C SER A 15 10.02 -4.77 11.71
N TYR A 16 9.48 -5.47 12.71
CA TYR A 16 10.16 -5.74 13.97
C TYR A 16 11.43 -6.56 13.76
N ALA A 17 11.34 -7.64 12.98
CA ALA A 17 12.51 -8.45 12.64
C ALA A 17 13.59 -7.64 11.90
N ALA A 18 13.19 -6.75 10.98
CA ALA A 18 14.11 -5.88 10.25
C ALA A 18 14.80 -4.85 11.16
N VAL A 19 14.05 -4.20 12.06
CA VAL A 19 14.62 -3.24 13.04
C VAL A 19 15.56 -3.96 14.00
N TRP A 20 15.14 -5.10 14.54
CA TRP A 20 15.96 -5.91 15.43
C TRP A 20 17.26 -6.39 14.75
N GLY A 21 17.17 -6.82 13.50
CA GLY A 21 18.34 -7.17 12.69
C GLY A 21 19.28 -5.98 12.47
N SER A 22 18.73 -4.80 12.16
CA SER A 22 19.51 -3.56 12.00
C SER A 22 20.28 -3.21 13.26
N GLU A 23 19.62 -3.28 14.43
CA GLU A 23 20.24 -3.01 15.73
C GLU A 23 21.36 -4.01 16.05
N ARG A 24 21.16 -5.30 15.77
CA ARG A 24 22.19 -6.34 15.99
C ARG A 24 23.41 -6.19 15.09
N LEU A 25 23.24 -5.62 13.91
CA LEU A 25 24.32 -5.31 12.99
C LEU A 25 24.95 -3.94 13.26
N GLY A 26 24.45 -3.17 14.24
CA GLY A 26 24.90 -1.80 14.51
C GLY A 26 24.65 -0.84 13.34
N SER A 27 23.62 -1.11 12.52
CA SER A 27 23.33 -0.33 11.32
C SER A 27 22.23 0.70 11.58
N ASP A 28 22.54 1.97 11.29
CA ASP A 28 21.56 3.07 11.29
C ASP A 28 20.82 3.20 9.94
N PHE A 29 21.16 2.37 8.94
CA PHE A 29 20.62 2.47 7.59
C PHE A 29 19.09 2.51 7.58
N LEU A 30 18.43 1.56 8.25
CA LEU A 30 16.97 1.48 8.24
C LEU A 30 16.33 2.70 8.90
N ARG A 31 16.92 3.17 9.99
CA ARG A 31 16.48 4.36 10.73
C ARG A 31 16.59 5.62 9.89
N ASP A 32 17.76 5.88 9.31
CA ASP A 32 17.99 7.04 8.46
C ASP A 32 17.11 7.00 7.21
N PHE A 33 17.01 5.83 6.57
CA PHE A 33 16.19 5.65 5.37
C PHE A 33 14.72 5.97 5.65
N LEU A 34 14.13 5.36 6.68
CA LEU A 34 12.71 5.53 7.01
C LEU A 34 12.40 6.94 7.49
N THR A 35 13.21 7.53 8.37
CA THR A 35 12.93 8.86 8.91
C THR A 35 13.10 9.98 7.88
N ARG A 36 14.06 9.85 6.95
CA ARG A 36 14.33 10.90 5.95
C ARG A 36 13.48 10.79 4.70
N ASN A 37 13.12 9.58 4.28
CA ASN A 37 12.54 9.35 2.94
C ASN A 37 11.11 8.84 2.94
N LEU A 38 10.61 8.29 4.06
CA LEU A 38 9.34 7.56 4.04
C LEU A 38 8.18 8.42 3.56
N ILE A 39 8.06 9.66 4.05
CA ILE A 39 6.95 10.54 3.66
C ILE A 39 6.98 10.82 2.15
N THR A 40 8.15 11.15 1.60
CA THR A 40 8.34 11.35 0.16
C THR A 40 7.94 10.12 -0.65
N LEU A 41 8.36 8.94 -0.21
CA LEU A 41 8.00 7.67 -0.84
C LEU A 41 6.48 7.44 -0.77
N LEU A 42 5.87 7.62 0.39
CA LEU A 42 4.43 7.44 0.57
C LEU A 42 3.61 8.40 -0.30
N VAL A 43 4.05 9.65 -0.48
CA VAL A 43 3.41 10.62 -1.39
C VAL A 43 3.50 10.12 -2.84
N ALA A 44 4.68 9.69 -3.27
CA ALA A 44 4.86 9.14 -4.61
C ALA A 44 3.98 7.90 -4.84
N LEU A 45 3.93 7.00 -3.86
CA LEU A 45 3.07 5.82 -3.87
C LEU A 45 1.58 6.19 -3.94
N ILE A 46 1.12 7.22 -3.21
CA ILE A 46 -0.27 7.68 -3.31
C ILE A 46 -0.58 8.19 -4.72
N ALA A 47 0.31 8.98 -5.31
CA ALA A 47 0.12 9.52 -6.65
C ALA A 47 -0.02 8.42 -7.71
N ILE A 48 0.95 7.48 -7.74
CA ILE A 48 0.94 6.34 -8.67
C ILE A 48 -0.34 5.53 -8.48
N ASN A 49 -0.64 5.16 -7.23
CA ASN A 49 -1.78 4.29 -6.95
C ASN A 49 -3.13 4.96 -7.25
N THR A 50 -3.22 6.29 -7.10
CA THR A 50 -4.42 7.06 -7.47
C THR A 50 -4.63 7.03 -8.99
N ALA A 51 -3.57 7.21 -9.77
CA ALA A 51 -3.64 7.10 -11.24
C ALA A 51 -4.06 5.69 -11.66
N THR A 52 -3.42 4.65 -11.10
CA THR A 52 -3.73 3.24 -11.38
C THR A 52 -5.18 2.87 -11.03
N ARG A 53 -5.67 3.27 -9.85
CA ARG A 53 -7.07 3.02 -9.45
C ARG A 53 -8.07 3.75 -10.33
N THR A 54 -7.74 4.96 -10.80
CA THR A 54 -8.61 5.71 -11.70
C THR A 54 -8.73 4.99 -13.04
N ALA A 55 -7.62 4.50 -13.60
CA ALA A 55 -7.64 3.69 -14.81
C ALA A 55 -8.44 2.40 -14.62
N LEU A 56 -8.21 1.68 -13.53
CA LEU A 56 -8.94 0.46 -13.16
C LEU A 56 -10.45 0.71 -13.04
N LEU A 57 -10.84 1.81 -12.39
CA LEU A 57 -12.25 2.16 -12.21
C LEU A 57 -12.94 2.51 -13.55
N SER A 58 -12.25 3.22 -14.43
CA SER A 58 -12.76 3.54 -15.77
C SER A 58 -13.03 2.27 -16.57
N LYS A 59 -12.10 1.32 -16.56
CA LYS A 59 -12.25 0.03 -17.25
C LYS A 59 -13.34 -0.85 -16.65
N LEU A 60 -13.45 -0.92 -15.32
CA LEU A 60 -14.56 -1.62 -14.67
C LEU A 60 -15.92 -1.03 -15.06
N LYS A 61 -16.01 0.29 -15.24
CA LYS A 61 -17.26 0.95 -15.68
C LYS A 61 -17.60 0.58 -17.13
N GLU A 62 -16.60 0.53 -18.01
CA GLU A 62 -16.75 0.12 -19.40
C GLU A 62 -17.27 -1.33 -19.50
N PHE A 63 -16.64 -2.28 -18.82
CA PHE A 63 -17.12 -3.68 -18.76
C PHE A 63 -18.52 -3.80 -18.14
N GLY A 64 -18.82 -3.00 -17.12
CA GLY A 64 -20.13 -3.02 -16.46
C GLY A 64 -21.26 -2.58 -17.39
N GLN A 65 -20.99 -1.62 -18.29
CA GLN A 65 -21.95 -1.17 -19.30
C GLN A 65 -22.20 -2.24 -20.36
N GLN A 66 -21.16 -2.96 -20.79
CA GLN A 66 -21.28 -4.01 -21.81
C GLN A 66 -22.07 -5.25 -21.32
N ARG A 67 -21.90 -5.64 -20.05
CA ARG A 67 -22.52 -6.87 -19.49
C ARG A 67 -23.73 -6.62 -18.58
N ALA A 68 -24.19 -5.38 -18.45
CA ALA A 68 -25.24 -4.98 -17.49
C ALA A 68 -24.96 -5.42 -16.03
N VAL A 69 -23.68 -5.57 -15.66
CA VAL A 69 -23.24 -5.95 -14.31
C VAL A 69 -22.78 -4.72 -13.55
N GLY A 70 -23.25 -4.56 -12.31
CA GLY A 70 -22.84 -3.47 -11.44
C GLY A 70 -21.57 -3.77 -10.64
N PHE A 71 -20.50 -3.00 -10.86
CA PHE A 71 -19.26 -3.08 -10.07
C PHE A 71 -19.23 -2.14 -8.85
N SER A 72 -20.39 -1.70 -8.35
CA SER A 72 -20.50 -0.71 -7.27
C SER A 72 -19.72 -1.11 -6.01
N HIS A 73 -19.72 -2.41 -5.66
CA HIS A 73 -18.96 -2.94 -4.54
C HIS A 73 -17.44 -2.81 -4.76
N THR A 74 -16.93 -3.22 -5.92
CA THR A 74 -15.50 -3.12 -6.27
C THR A 74 -15.04 -1.66 -6.29
N SER A 75 -15.82 -0.78 -6.92
CA SER A 75 -15.56 0.66 -6.95
C SER A 75 -15.51 1.27 -5.55
N ARG A 76 -16.37 0.81 -4.63
CA ARG A 76 -16.32 1.23 -3.23
C ARG A 76 -15.05 0.74 -2.53
N GLN A 77 -14.64 -0.50 -2.75
CA GLN A 77 -13.41 -1.06 -2.16
C GLN A 77 -12.16 -0.31 -2.66
N LEU A 78 -12.10 0.05 -3.95
CA LEU A 78 -11.00 0.87 -4.48
C LEU A 78 -10.89 2.23 -3.78
N ARG A 79 -12.02 2.88 -3.47
CA ARG A 79 -12.05 4.14 -2.71
C ARG A 79 -11.62 3.95 -1.26
N ILE A 80 -12.08 2.87 -0.61
CA ILE A 80 -11.68 2.55 0.77
C ILE A 80 -10.15 2.36 0.85
N ALA A 81 -9.56 1.63 -0.10
CA ALA A 81 -8.12 1.41 -0.16
C ALA A 81 -7.32 2.71 -0.35
N LEU A 82 -7.90 3.74 -0.97
CA LEU A 82 -7.29 5.07 -1.04
C LEU A 82 -7.26 5.73 0.34
N TYR A 83 -8.37 5.70 1.08
CA TYR A 83 -8.43 6.20 2.46
C TYR A 83 -7.48 5.45 3.40
N GLU A 84 -7.33 4.13 3.24
CA GLU A 84 -6.34 3.35 4.01
C GLU A 84 -4.91 3.87 3.79
N GLN A 85 -4.55 4.25 2.55
CA GLN A 85 -3.22 4.77 2.25
C GLN A 85 -2.98 6.16 2.86
N PHE A 86 -4.00 7.03 2.91
CA PHE A 86 -3.95 8.28 3.67
C PHE A 86 -3.87 8.04 5.18
N GLY A 87 -4.56 7.03 5.71
CA GLY A 87 -4.46 6.63 7.11
C GLY A 87 -3.04 6.17 7.48
N LEU A 88 -2.43 5.34 6.61
CA LEU A 88 -1.04 4.93 6.75
C LEU A 88 -0.08 6.11 6.70
N MET A 89 -0.29 7.07 5.80
CA MET A 89 0.49 8.31 5.77
C MET A 89 0.41 9.07 7.09
N ALA A 90 -0.79 9.22 7.67
CA ALA A 90 -0.96 9.89 8.95
C ALA A 90 -0.19 9.17 10.08
N VAL A 91 -0.23 7.83 10.11
CA VAL A 91 0.55 7.02 11.05
C VAL A 91 2.05 7.23 10.86
N ALA A 92 2.54 7.27 9.62
CA ALA A 92 3.95 7.54 9.33
C ALA A 92 4.39 8.92 9.80
N ILE A 93 3.56 9.95 9.63
CA ILE A 93 3.87 11.31 10.11
C ILE A 93 4.05 11.30 11.63
N VAL A 94 3.10 10.73 12.37
CA VAL A 94 3.17 10.64 13.84
C VAL A 94 4.39 9.83 14.27
N ALA A 95 4.62 8.67 13.65
CA ALA A 95 5.76 7.83 13.97
C ALA A 95 7.10 8.53 13.65
N CYS A 96 7.16 9.35 12.59
CA CYS A 96 8.38 10.11 12.25
C CYS A 96 8.66 11.23 13.26
N ILE A 97 7.61 11.94 13.72
CA ILE A 97 7.72 12.92 14.80
C ILE A 97 8.27 12.25 16.07
N LEU A 98 7.73 11.08 16.44
CA LEU A 98 8.22 10.33 17.58
C LEU A 98 9.67 9.87 17.39
N ALA A 99 10.02 9.34 16.21
CA ALA A 99 11.36 8.82 15.94
C ALA A 99 12.47 9.91 15.95
N THR A 100 12.11 11.17 15.72
CA THR A 100 13.05 12.30 15.62
C THR A 100 12.98 13.27 16.80
N SER A 101 11.98 13.15 17.67
CA SER A 101 11.78 14.07 18.79
C SER A 101 12.77 13.82 19.93
N ALA A 102 13.44 14.89 20.36
CA ALA A 102 14.33 14.88 21.53
C ALA A 102 13.59 14.52 22.84
N ALA A 103 12.29 14.82 22.93
CA ALA A 103 11.49 14.56 24.12
C ALA A 103 11.32 13.06 24.42
N VAL A 104 11.38 12.20 23.38
CA VAL A 104 11.24 10.76 23.52
C VAL A 104 12.55 10.00 23.37
N ALA A 105 13.66 10.70 23.08
CA ALA A 105 15.00 10.12 22.98
C ALA A 105 15.44 9.30 24.21
N PRO A 106 15.08 9.66 25.46
CA PRO A 106 15.41 8.84 26.64
C PRO A 106 14.66 7.51 26.72
N TYR A 107 13.61 7.31 25.92
CA TYR A 107 12.73 6.15 25.98
C TYR A 107 12.99 5.23 24.77
N PRO A 108 13.95 4.30 24.85
CA PRO A 108 14.35 3.45 23.71
C PRO A 108 13.19 2.62 23.15
N LEU A 109 12.29 2.15 24.01
CA LEU A 109 11.12 1.39 23.58
C LEU A 109 10.18 2.20 22.68
N VAL A 110 10.03 3.49 22.94
CA VAL A 110 9.21 4.39 22.10
C VAL A 110 9.87 4.59 20.74
N LEU A 111 11.20 4.73 20.74
CA LEU A 111 12.00 4.90 19.53
C LEU A 111 11.94 3.66 18.63
N THR A 112 12.16 2.48 19.20
CA THR A 112 12.05 1.20 18.48
C THR A 112 10.61 0.99 18.00
N GLY A 113 9.60 1.28 18.83
CA GLY A 113 8.19 1.21 18.44
C GLY A 113 7.85 2.13 17.26
N ALA A 114 8.38 3.36 17.26
CA ALA A 114 8.21 4.32 16.17
C ALA A 114 8.88 3.81 14.87
N LEU A 115 10.10 3.26 14.96
CA LEU A 115 10.78 2.66 13.80
C LEU A 115 10.02 1.46 13.23
N VAL A 116 9.48 0.60 14.09
CA VAL A 116 8.66 -0.54 13.67
C VAL A 116 7.36 -0.06 13.02
N ALA A 117 6.73 1.00 13.53
CA ALA A 117 5.54 1.58 12.91
C ALA A 117 5.85 2.18 11.53
N LEU A 118 7.00 2.87 11.38
CA LEU A 118 7.46 3.41 10.10
C LEU A 118 7.70 2.29 9.07
N GLY A 119 8.42 1.23 9.46
CA GLY A 119 8.69 0.10 8.57
C GLY A 119 7.43 -0.69 8.21
N ALA A 120 6.53 -0.93 9.18
CA ALA A 120 5.25 -1.58 8.91
C ALA A 120 4.37 -0.75 7.95
N THR A 121 4.39 0.58 8.11
CA THR A 121 3.70 1.50 7.19
C THR A 121 4.27 1.44 5.78
N PHE A 122 5.60 1.38 5.67
CA PHE A 122 6.28 1.25 4.38
C PHE A 122 5.89 -0.05 3.67
N ILE A 123 6.01 -1.19 4.36
CA ILE A 123 5.65 -2.51 3.84
C ILE A 123 4.17 -2.56 3.46
N GLY A 124 3.29 -2.06 4.33
CA GLY A 124 1.86 -2.01 4.07
C GLY A 124 1.51 -1.20 2.83
N SER A 125 2.18 -0.06 2.64
CA SER A 125 1.97 0.80 1.46
C SER A 125 2.45 0.15 0.17
N LEU A 126 3.59 -0.55 0.21
CA LEU A 126 4.07 -1.33 -0.94
C LEU A 126 3.09 -2.45 -1.30
N GLN A 127 2.57 -3.17 -0.30
CA GLN A 127 1.63 -4.26 -0.55
C GLN A 127 0.31 -3.76 -1.15
N ILE A 128 -0.19 -2.60 -0.71
CA ILE A 128 -1.41 -2.01 -1.30
C ILE A 128 -1.20 -1.73 -2.80
N ILE A 129 -0.03 -1.23 -3.19
CA ILE A 129 0.29 -1.01 -4.61
C ILE A 129 0.46 -2.33 -5.35
N PHE A 130 1.12 -3.32 -4.75
CA PHE A 130 1.27 -4.63 -5.35
C PHE A 130 -0.09 -5.28 -5.66
N ASP A 131 -0.99 -5.29 -4.68
CA ASP A 131 -2.35 -5.83 -4.85
C ASP A 131 -3.11 -5.07 -5.95
N THR A 132 -2.96 -3.75 -6.01
CA THR A 132 -3.64 -2.92 -7.03
C THR A 132 -3.04 -3.14 -8.43
N GLY A 133 -1.71 -3.25 -8.55
CA GLY A 133 -1.03 -3.51 -9.81
C GLY A 133 -1.41 -4.86 -10.40
N GLN A 134 -1.46 -5.91 -9.55
CA GLN A 134 -1.94 -7.23 -9.98
C GLN A 134 -3.38 -7.19 -10.49
N ALA A 135 -4.27 -6.43 -9.83
CA ALA A 135 -5.64 -6.27 -10.29
C ALA A 135 -5.74 -5.60 -11.67
N VAL A 136 -4.86 -4.64 -11.97
CA VAL A 136 -4.79 -4.03 -13.30
C VAL A 136 -4.27 -4.99 -14.35
N LEU A 137 -3.22 -5.77 -14.05
CA LEU A 137 -2.69 -6.77 -14.98
C LEU A 137 -3.74 -7.80 -15.36
N ILE A 138 -4.46 -8.34 -14.38
CA ILE A 138 -5.56 -9.30 -14.61
C ILE A 138 -6.67 -8.68 -15.45
N LEU A 139 -6.95 -7.38 -15.26
CA LEU A 139 -7.99 -6.70 -16.04
C LEU A 139 -7.57 -6.55 -17.51
N LEU A 140 -6.31 -6.17 -17.77
CA LEU A 140 -5.77 -6.03 -19.11
C LEU A 140 -5.73 -7.38 -19.85
N GLU A 141 -5.37 -8.46 -19.14
CA GLU A 141 -5.39 -9.80 -19.70
C GLU A 141 -6.81 -10.19 -20.17
N LYS A 142 -7.84 -9.93 -19.35
CA LYS A 142 -9.23 -10.17 -19.72
C LYS A 142 -9.78 -9.28 -20.83
N GLU A 143 -9.23 -8.09 -21.00
CA GLU A 143 -9.59 -7.19 -22.10
C GLU A 143 -9.13 -7.78 -23.43
N HIS A 144 -7.86 -8.23 -23.50
CA HIS A 144 -7.31 -8.88 -24.68
C HIS A 144 -8.02 -10.19 -25.07
N GLU A 145 -8.41 -11.02 -24.10
CA GLU A 145 -9.19 -12.23 -24.36
C GLU A 145 -10.53 -11.91 -25.06
N GLN A 146 -11.22 -10.83 -24.65
CA GLN A 146 -12.50 -10.44 -25.24
C GLN A 146 -12.37 -9.88 -26.65
N GLU A 147 -11.30 -9.13 -26.94
CA GLU A 147 -11.03 -8.65 -28.30
C GLU A 147 -10.86 -9.82 -29.26
N HIS A 148 -10.13 -10.86 -28.85
CA HIS A 148 -9.94 -12.06 -29.67
C HIS A 148 -11.22 -12.89 -29.87
N GLU A 149 -12.07 -13.03 -28.85
CA GLU A 149 -13.37 -13.71 -29.01
C GLU A 149 -14.28 -12.95 -29.99
N GLN A 150 -14.31 -11.62 -29.92
CA GLN A 150 -15.13 -10.79 -30.82
C GLN A 150 -14.63 -10.78 -32.27
N GLU A 151 -13.32 -10.90 -32.49
CA GLU A 151 -12.76 -11.06 -33.83
C GLU A 151 -13.12 -12.42 -34.44
N GLN A 152 -13.07 -13.50 -33.65
CA GLN A 152 -13.44 -14.85 -34.10
C GLN A 152 -14.93 -15.00 -34.42
N GLU A 153 -15.83 -14.29 -33.72
CA GLU A 153 -17.26 -14.30 -34.03
C GLU A 153 -17.64 -13.50 -35.30
N ARG A 154 -16.71 -12.68 -35.82
CA ARG A 154 -16.94 -11.85 -37.02
C ARG A 154 -16.43 -12.49 -38.32
N GLU A 155 -15.68 -13.60 -38.24
CA GLU A 155 -15.20 -14.41 -39.38
C GLU A 155 -16.16 -15.57 -39.69
#